data_AF-A0A9D2K228-F1
#
_entry.id   AF-A0A9D2K228-F1
#
_cell.length_a   1.000
_cell.length_b   1.000
_cell.length_c   1.000
_cell.angle_alpha   90.00
_cell.angle_beta   90.00
_cell.angle_gamma   90.00
#
_symmetry.space_group_name_H-M   'P 1'
#
loop_
_entity.id
_entity.type
_entity.pdbx_description
1 polymer ?
#
loop_
_entity_poly.entity_id
_entity_poly.type
_entity_poly.pdbx_seq_one_letter_code
_entity_poly.pdbx_strand_id
1 'polypeptide(L)'
;MSDTELLLREFGVGANYKGYQRTIMAIELAIEHEEFLCSVTKDIYLRIAKENDCTWSAVERNIRTLISRIWINPQNRIKLNRIAGYELQKSPTVTEFIDILSNYLRKKQTKSK
;
A
#
# COMPACT_ATOMS: atom_id res chain seq x y z
N MET A 1 -15.37 -5.50 4.61
CA MET A 1 -14.09 -5.75 3.95
C MET A 1 -13.81 -4.59 3.03
N SER A 2 -12.76 -3.81 3.27
CA SER A 2 -12.49 -2.60 2.49
C SER A 2 -12.01 -2.93 1.07
N ASP A 3 -12.18 -2.00 0.13
CA ASP A 3 -11.64 -2.17 -1.23
C ASP A 3 -10.12 -2.40 -1.22
N THR A 4 -9.41 -1.82 -0.25
CA THR A 4 -7.97 -2.03 -0.03
C THR A 4 -7.67 -3.48 0.34
N GLU A 5 -8.44 -4.07 1.27
CA GLU A 5 -8.28 -5.46 1.67
C GLU A 5 -8.47 -6.41 0.48
N LEU A 6 -9.52 -6.16 -0.33
CA LEU A 6 -9.81 -6.93 -1.53
C LEU A 6 -8.65 -6.85 -2.52
N LEU A 7 -8.18 -5.64 -2.84
CA LEU A 7 -7.08 -5.43 -3.78
C LEU A 7 -5.80 -6.14 -3.33
N LEU A 8 -5.44 -6.04 -2.06
CA LEU A 8 -4.27 -6.73 -1.51
C LEU A 8 -4.41 -8.25 -1.58
N ARG A 9 -5.61 -8.80 -1.33
CA ARG A 9 -5.85 -10.25 -1.49
C ARG A 9 -5.73 -10.71 -2.93
N GLU A 10 -6.11 -9.88 -3.90
CA GLU A 10 -5.90 -10.21 -5.31
C GLU A 10 -4.42 -10.27 -5.71
N PHE A 11 -3.53 -9.64 -4.94
CA PHE A 11 -2.07 -9.82 -5.06
C PHE A 11 -1.55 -11.08 -4.32
N GLY A 12 -2.44 -11.88 -3.74
CA GLY A 12 -2.07 -13.06 -2.96
C GLY A 12 -1.50 -12.74 -1.57
N VAL A 13 -1.69 -11.52 -1.07
CA VAL A 13 -1.29 -11.14 0.28
C VAL A 13 -2.50 -11.02 1.21
N GLY A 14 -2.43 -11.65 2.39
CA GLY A 14 -3.53 -11.67 3.35
C GLY A 14 -3.06 -11.51 4.80
N ALA A 15 -3.98 -11.72 5.75
CA ALA A 15 -3.75 -11.53 7.18
C ALA A 15 -2.65 -12.42 7.79
N ASN A 16 -2.18 -13.44 7.07
CA ASN A 16 -1.01 -14.24 7.43
C ASN A 16 0.31 -13.45 7.41
N TYR A 17 0.31 -12.21 6.88
CA TYR A 17 1.49 -11.34 6.88
C TYR A 17 1.39 -10.25 7.94
N LYS A 18 2.42 -10.17 8.80
CA LYS A 18 2.56 -9.11 9.82
C LYS A 18 2.47 -7.68 9.25
N GLY A 19 2.81 -7.50 7.97
CA GLY A 19 2.71 -6.22 7.28
C GLY A 19 1.33 -5.91 6.70
N TYR A 20 0.44 -6.89 6.56
CA TYR A 20 -0.84 -6.73 5.87
C TYR A 20 -1.69 -5.62 6.47
N GLN A 21 -1.96 -5.68 7.78
CA GLN A 21 -2.76 -4.67 8.48
C GLN A 21 -2.13 -3.28 8.41
N ARG A 22 -0.81 -3.20 8.59
CA ARG A 22 -0.08 -1.92 8.51
C ARG A 22 -0.10 -1.32 7.11
N THR A 23 -0.01 -2.14 6.06
CA THR A 23 -0.13 -1.71 4.67
C THR A 23 -1.54 -1.20 4.38
N ILE A 24 -2.59 -1.87 4.88
CA ILE A 24 -3.97 -1.40 4.75
C ILE A 24 -4.11 -0.02 5.38
N MET A 25 -3.71 0.13 6.65
CA MET A 25 -3.78 1.41 7.35
C MET A 25 -3.03 2.52 6.61
N ALA A 26 -1.85 2.22 6.05
CA ALA A 26 -1.08 3.19 5.29
C ALA A 26 -1.78 3.66 4.01
N ILE A 27 -2.42 2.73 3.29
CA ILE A 27 -3.15 3.05 2.06
C ILE A 27 -4.43 3.80 2.39
N GLU A 28 -5.20 3.38 3.39
CA GLU A 28 -6.45 4.05 3.79
C GLU A 28 -6.17 5.49 4.27
N LEU A 29 -5.10 5.71 5.05
CA LEU A 29 -4.67 7.06 5.45
C LEU A 29 -4.32 7.94 4.24
N ALA A 30 -3.65 7.38 3.23
CA ALA A 30 -3.32 8.10 2.00
C ALA A 30 -4.54 8.35 1.10
N ILE A 31 -5.57 7.49 1.16
CA ILE A 31 -6.85 7.70 0.46
C ILE A 31 -7.58 8.89 1.09
N GLU A 32 -7.67 8.93 2.42
CA GLU A 32 -8.35 9.98 3.19
C GLU A 32 -7.63 11.32 3.12
N HIS A 33 -6.30 11.31 3.24
CA HIS A 33 -5.44 12.49 3.27
C HIS A 33 -4.31 12.36 2.24
N GLU A 34 -4.55 12.85 1.03
CA GLU A 34 -3.58 12.79 -0.07
C GLU A 34 -2.27 13.52 0.26
N GLU A 35 -2.36 14.61 1.03
CA GLU A 35 -1.24 15.42 1.47
C GLU A 35 -0.23 14.64 2.32
N PHE A 36 -0.63 13.54 2.96
CA PHE A 36 0.26 12.71 3.78
C PHE A 36 1.31 11.95 2.94
N LEU A 37 1.09 11.82 1.63
CA LEU A 37 2.10 11.27 0.71
C LEU A 37 3.36 12.15 0.63
N CYS A 38 3.25 13.44 0.91
CA CYS A 38 4.40 14.36 0.97
C CYS A 38 5.28 14.14 2.21
N SER A 39 4.75 13.55 3.29
CA SER A 39 5.51 13.26 4.51
C SER A 39 5.16 11.90 5.13
N VAL A 40 5.22 10.85 4.31
CA VAL A 40 4.83 9.48 4.69
C VAL A 40 5.40 9.03 6.04
N THR A 41 6.67 9.35 6.35
CA THR A 41 7.25 8.98 7.64
C THR A 41 6.54 9.63 8.82
N LYS A 42 6.24 10.92 8.74
CA LYS A 42 5.66 11.68 9.84
C LYS A 42 4.15 11.44 9.95
N ASP A 43 3.46 11.46 8.82
CA ASP A 43 2.00 11.50 8.80
C ASP A 43 1.38 10.11 8.75
N ILE A 44 2.07 9.12 8.16
CA ILE A 44 1.59 7.75 8.01
C ILE A 44 2.33 6.82 8.98
N TYR A 45 3.65 6.70 8.87
CA TYR A 45 4.38 5.67 9.64
C TYR A 45 4.35 5.91 11.14
N LEU A 46 4.57 7.14 11.62
CA LEU A 46 4.51 7.45 13.06
C LEU A 46 3.10 7.23 13.64
N ARG A 47 2.06 7.54 12.87
CA ARG A 47 0.67 7.33 13.29
C ARG A 47 0.37 5.85 13.46
N ILE A 48 0.66 5.04 12.44
CA ILE A 48 0.49 3.58 12.49
C ILE A 48 1.34 2.96 13.60
N ALA A 49 2.57 3.45 13.74
CA ALA A 49 3.51 2.99 14.77
C ALA A 49 2.96 3.18 16.18
N LYS A 50 2.38 4.36 16.45
CA LYS A 50 1.74 4.69 17.73
C LYS A 50 0.52 3.80 18.01
N GLU A 51 -0.31 3.53 17.00
CA GLU A 51 -1.52 2.71 17.14
C GLU A 51 -1.22 1.20 17.32
N ASN A 52 -0.05 0.75 16.85
CA ASN A 52 0.34 -0.67 16.85
C ASN A 52 1.47 -0.98 17.85
N ASP A 53 1.78 -0.05 18.76
CA ASP A 53 2.89 -0.14 19.73
C ASP A 53 4.20 -0.66 19.08
N CYS A 54 4.62 0.03 18.03
CA CYS A 54 5.84 -0.34 17.29
C CYS A 54 6.59 0.89 16.79
N THR A 55 7.70 0.69 16.07
CA THR A 55 8.47 1.80 15.49
C THR A 55 8.04 2.10 14.06
N TRP A 56 8.19 3.35 13.63
CA TRP A 56 7.95 3.75 12.23
C TRP A 56 8.81 2.94 11.24
N SER A 57 10.03 2.58 11.64
CA SER A 57 10.94 1.75 10.84
C SER A 57 10.45 0.32 10.69
N ALA A 58 9.74 -0.23 11.69
CA ALA A 58 9.10 -1.53 11.60
C ALA A 58 7.87 -1.47 10.68
N VAL A 59 7.13 -0.36 10.65
CA VAL A 59 6.02 -0.14 9.70
C VAL A 59 6.55 -0.16 8.28
N GLU A 60 7.53 0.70 7.96
CA GLU A 60 8.13 0.80 6.64
C GLU A 60 8.73 -0.54 6.17
N ARG A 61 9.51 -1.22 7.03
CA ARG A 61 10.11 -2.53 6.71
C ARG A 61 9.06 -3.59 6.40
N ASN A 62 7.96 -3.60 7.13
CA ASN A 62 6.88 -4.55 6.91
C ASN A 62 6.21 -4.32 5.56
N ILE A 63 5.95 -3.06 5.20
CA ILE A 63 5.37 -2.71 3.90
C ILE A 63 6.36 -3.05 2.78
N ARG A 64 7.65 -2.71 2.92
CA ARG A 64 8.69 -3.07 1.94
C ARG A 64 8.75 -4.58 1.69
N THR A 65 8.69 -5.38 2.76
CA THR A 65 8.69 -6.84 2.67
C THR A 65 7.47 -7.36 1.91
N LEU A 66 6.30 -6.76 2.14
CA LEU A 66 5.08 -7.08 1.41
C LEU A 66 5.23 -6.72 -0.08
N ILE A 67 5.75 -5.54 -0.40
CA ILE A 67 6.01 -5.11 -1.79
C ILE A 67 6.96 -6.06 -2.50
N SER A 68 8.07 -6.46 -1.87
CA SER A 68 9.03 -7.40 -2.47
C SER A 68 8.37 -8.75 -2.81
N ARG A 69 7.45 -9.24 -1.98
CA ARG A 69 6.69 -10.47 -2.25
C ARG A 69 5.66 -10.30 -3.36
N ILE A 70 4.99 -9.15 -3.44
CA ILE A 70 4.11 -8.86 -4.58
C ILE A 70 4.95 -8.83 -5.87
N TRP A 71 6.11 -8.18 -5.82
CA TRP A 71 6.96 -7.97 -6.99
C TRP A 71 7.58 -9.24 -7.57
N ILE A 72 7.93 -10.22 -6.73
CA ILE A 72 8.57 -11.47 -7.20
C ILE A 72 7.63 -12.32 -8.08
N ASN A 73 6.31 -12.12 -7.97
CA ASN A 73 5.34 -12.82 -8.78
C ASN A 73 5.09 -12.05 -10.10
N PRO A 74 5.39 -12.63 -11.28
CA PRO A 74 5.21 -11.94 -12.56
C PRO A 74 3.78 -11.48 -12.83
N GLN A 75 2.78 -12.26 -12.42
CA GLN A 75 1.36 -11.89 -12.63
C GLN A 75 0.98 -10.68 -11.77
N ASN A 76 1.46 -10.63 -10.54
CA ASN A 76 1.28 -9.48 -9.67
C ASN A 76 1.98 -8.24 -10.22
N ARG A 77 3.19 -8.39 -10.79
CA ARG A 77 3.89 -7.28 -11.45
C ARG A 77 3.10 -6.73 -12.63
N ILE A 78 2.56 -7.60 -13.50
CA ILE A 78 1.70 -7.19 -14.62
C ILE A 78 0.48 -6.42 -14.11
N LYS A 79 -0.15 -6.93 -13.05
CA LYS A 79 -1.30 -6.27 -12.43
C LYS A 79 -0.92 -4.91 -11.84
N LEU A 80 0.21 -4.83 -11.15
CA LEU A 80 0.69 -3.59 -10.55
C LEU A 80 1.00 -2.53 -11.61
N ASN A 81 1.60 -2.92 -12.74
CA ASN A 81 1.81 -2.03 -13.88
C ASN A 81 0.48 -1.48 -14.45
N ARG A 82 -0.55 -2.33 -14.57
CA ARG A 82 -1.89 -1.89 -15.02
C ARG A 82 -2.51 -0.89 -14.05
N ILE A 83 -2.34 -1.11 -12.75
CA ILE A 83 -2.85 -0.23 -11.70
C ILE A 83 -2.08 1.10 -11.69
N ALA A 84 -0.76 1.06 -11.84
CA ALA A 84 0.10 2.25 -11.94
C ALA A 84 -0.16 3.06 -13.21
N GLY A 85 -0.60 2.41 -14.30
CA GLY A 85 -0.79 3.04 -15.61
C GLY A 85 0.50 3.18 -16.43
N TYR A 86 1.61 2.61 -15.95
CA TYR A 86 2.91 2.59 -16.63
C TYR A 86 3.71 1.35 -16.21
N GLU A 87 4.77 1.05 -16.97
CA GLU A 87 5.64 -0.08 -16.66
C GLU A 87 6.61 0.26 -15.53
N LEU A 88 6.52 -0.47 -14.42
CA LEU A 88 7.51 -0.43 -13.36
C LEU A 88 8.75 -1.23 -13.80
N GLN A 89 9.90 -0.57 -13.87
CA GLN A 89 11.18 -1.19 -14.21
C GLN A 89 11.78 -1.95 -13.02
N LYS A 90 11.52 -1.46 -11.81
CA LYS A 90 11.98 -2.03 -10.54
C LYS A 90 10.82 -2.09 -9.54
N SER A 91 11.02 -2.86 -8.47
CA SER A 91 10.08 -2.89 -7.36
C SER A 91 9.85 -1.47 -6.83
N PRO A 92 8.58 -1.02 -6.68
CA PRO A 92 8.31 0.34 -6.25
C PRO A 92 8.81 0.57 -4.83
N THR A 93 9.15 1.81 -4.51
CA THR A 93 9.38 2.23 -3.14
C THR A 93 8.09 2.14 -2.32
N VAL A 94 8.21 2.18 -0.98
CA VAL A 94 7.02 2.13 -0.12
C VAL A 94 6.07 3.29 -0.42
N THR A 95 6.60 4.50 -0.59
CA THR A 95 5.81 5.68 -0.95
C THR A 95 5.14 5.54 -2.31
N GLU A 96 5.89 5.15 -3.37
CA GLU A 96 5.30 4.92 -4.70
C GLU A 96 4.20 3.85 -4.66
N PHE A 97 4.38 2.78 -3.89
CA PHE A 97 3.39 1.74 -3.78
C PHE A 97 2.10 2.22 -3.10
N ILE A 98 2.21 2.99 -2.01
CA ILE A 98 1.05 3.59 -1.33
C ILE A 98 0.35 4.56 -2.27
N ASP A 99 1.08 5.42 -2.97
CA ASP A 99 0.54 6.37 -3.96
C ASP A 99 -0.22 5.65 -5.09
N ILE A 100 0.40 4.65 -5.73
CA ILE A 100 -0.22 3.88 -6.82
C ILE A 100 -1.55 3.25 -6.38
N LEU A 101 -1.56 2.57 -5.22
CA LEU A 101 -2.76 1.88 -4.75
C LEU A 101 -3.84 2.85 -4.26
N SER A 102 -3.47 3.89 -3.50
CA SER A 102 -4.43 4.89 -3.01
C SER A 102 -5.10 5.63 -4.17
N ASN A 103 -4.34 6.05 -5.18
CA ASN A 103 -4.88 6.72 -6.37
C ASN A 103 -5.82 5.81 -7.17
N TYR A 104 -5.47 4.53 -7.33
CA TYR A 104 -6.33 3.57 -8.02
C TYR A 104 -7.67 3.35 -7.28
N LEU A 105 -7.59 3.16 -5.96
CA LEU A 105 -8.76 2.94 -5.11
C LEU A 105 -9.67 4.17 -5.07
N ARG A 106 -9.11 5.37 -4.95
CA ARG A 106 -9.86 6.63 -5.01
C ARG A 106 -10.62 6.78 -6.33
N LYS A 107 -9.97 6.49 -7.46
CA LYS A 107 -10.62 6.50 -8.79
C LYS A 107 -11.72 5.45 -8.93
N LYS A 108 -11.60 4.30 -8.26
CA LYS A 108 -12.62 3.25 -8.26
C LYS A 108 -13.86 3.70 -7.46
N GLN A 109 -13.66 4.38 -6.33
CA GLN A 109 -14.73 4.92 -5.49
C GLN A 109 -15.49 6.05 -6.16
N THR A 110 -14.81 6.95 -6.89
CA THR A 110 -15.47 8.05 -7.61
C THR A 110 -16.30 7.60 -8.81
N LYS A 111 -15.94 6.49 -9.46
CA LYS A 111 -16.70 5.92 -10.58
C LYS A 111 -17.94 5.11 -10.18
N SER A 112 -18.10 4.78 -8.89
CA SER A 112 -19.29 4.08 -8.37
C SER A 112 -20.36 5.02 -7.81
N LYS A 113 -20.17 6.34 -7.92
CA LYS A 113 -21.17 7.37 -7.65
C LYS A 113 -21.70 7.94 -8.97
#